data_AF-A0A1I8BWJ9-F1
#
_entry.id   AF-A0A1I8BWJ9-F1
#
_cell.length_a   1.000
_cell.length_b   1.000
_cell.length_c   1.000
_cell.angle_alpha   90.00
_cell.angle_beta   90.00
_cell.angle_gamma   90.00
#
_symmetry.space_group_name_H-M   'P 1'
#
loop_
_entity.id
_entity.type
_entity.pdbx_description
1 polymer ?
#
loop_
_entity_poly.entity_id
_entity_poly.type
_entity_poly.pdbx_seq_one_letter_code
_entity_poly.pdbx_strand_id
1 'polypeptide(L)'
;MAALLLLKIFIPFLLVSIYFVSSSFKNGNNLNNQIIKRLSTIVALITNTMAMVFFYCLNTEGSWLQIGISISNYVICLVCSAATYLLLHLANWLLF
;
A
#
# COMPACT_ATOMS: atom_id res chain seq x y z
N MET A 1 19.65 5.44 8.25
CA MET A 1 18.73 6.39 7.58
C MET A 1 17.64 5.70 6.76
N ALA A 2 17.98 4.80 5.83
CA ALA A 2 16.99 4.12 4.98
C ALA A 2 15.91 3.34 5.76
N ALA A 3 16.28 2.58 6.80
CA ALA A 3 15.32 1.84 7.63
C ALA A 3 14.33 2.76 8.37
N LEU A 4 14.78 3.91 8.88
CA LEU A 4 13.93 4.93 9.52
C LEU A 4 12.97 5.58 8.52
N LEU A 5 13.40 5.77 7.26
CA LEU A 5 12.54 6.28 6.19
C LEU A 5 11.48 5.26 5.78
N LEU A 6 11.85 3.98 5.65
CA LEU A 6 10.89 2.90 5.38
C LEU A 6 9.87 2.77 6.51
N LEU A 7 10.30 2.86 7.77
CA LEU A 7 9.40 2.83 8.93
C LEU A 7 8.45 4.05 8.93
N LYS A 8 8.95 5.25 8.60
CA LYS A 8 8.12 6.45 8.43
C LYS A 8 7.07 6.29 7.33
N ILE A 9 7.41 5.59 6.24
CA ILE A 9 6.47 5.27 5.16
C ILE A 9 5.47 4.20 5.60
N PHE A 10 5.89 3.22 6.41
CA PHE A 10 5.05 2.08 6.81
C PHE A 10 3.98 2.44 7.85
N ILE A 11 4.26 3.36 8.77
CA ILE A 11 3.34 3.82 9.82
C ILE A 11 1.95 4.27 9.30
N PRO A 12 1.83 5.15 8.29
CA PRO A 12 0.52 5.57 7.78
C PRO A 12 -0.28 4.41 7.16
N PHE A 13 0.38 3.45 6.50
CA PHE A 13 -0.30 2.27 5.96
C PHE A 13 -0.85 1.36 7.05
N LEU A 14 -0.09 1.16 8.13
CA LEU A 14 -0.54 0.43 9.32
C LEU A 14 -1.76 1.11 9.95
N LEU A 15 -1.72 2.43 10.14
CA LEU A 15 -2.83 3.20 10.72
C LEU A 15 -4.09 3.11 9.88
N VAL A 16 -3.98 3.25 8.55
CA VAL A 16 -5.12 3.14 7.63
C VAL A 16 -5.76 1.75 7.74
N SER A 17 -4.96 0.68 7.80
CA SER A 17 -5.50 -0.68 7.94
C SER A 17 -6.15 -0.93 9.30
N ILE A 18 -5.57 -0.43 10.39
CA ILE A 18 -6.16 -0.55 11.73
C ILE A 18 -7.49 0.23 11.80
N TYR A 19 -7.56 1.39 11.15
CA TYR A 19 -8.79 2.17 11.05
C TYR A 19 -9.89 1.42 10.29
N PHE A 20 -9.56 0.78 9.16
CA PHE A 20 -10.51 -0.05 8.42
C PHE A 20 -11.00 -1.25 9.25
N VAL A 21 -10.11 -1.96 9.95
CA VAL A 21 -10.49 -3.10 10.82
C VAL A 21 -11.41 -2.66 11.97
N SER A 22 -11.04 -1.58 12.68
CA SER A 22 -11.83 -1.08 13.80
C SER A 22 -13.20 -0.54 13.38
N SER A 23 -13.30 0.09 12.21
CA SER A 23 -14.56 0.56 11.64
C SER A 23 -15.48 -0.60 11.23
N SER A 24 -14.92 -1.68 10.68
CA SER A 24 -15.69 -2.88 10.34
C SER A 24 -16.14 -3.68 11.57
N PHE A 25 -15.30 -3.77 12.62
CA PHE A 25 -15.63 -4.52 13.85
C PHE A 25 -16.71 -3.84 14.70
N LYS A 26 -16.68 -2.50 14.79
CA LYS A 26 -17.60 -1.74 15.64
C LYS A 26 -19.03 -1.66 15.09
N ASN A 27 -19.21 -1.86 13.79
CA ASN A 27 -20.45 -1.59 13.09
C ASN A 27 -20.89 -2.86 12.33
N GLY A 28 -21.43 -3.86 13.04
CA GLY A 28 -21.84 -5.18 12.53
C GLY A 28 -22.94 -5.21 11.45
N ASN A 29 -23.15 -4.10 10.74
CA ASN A 29 -24.06 -3.98 9.61
C ASN A 29 -23.36 -4.35 8.30
N ASN A 30 -23.84 -5.39 7.64
CA ASN A 30 -23.33 -5.90 6.35
C ASN A 30 -23.17 -4.83 5.26
N LEU A 31 -23.98 -3.77 5.28
CA LEU A 31 -23.92 -2.65 4.32
C LEU A 31 -22.62 -1.84 4.45
N ASN A 32 -22.11 -1.63 5.67
CA ASN A 32 -20.88 -0.87 5.90
C ASN A 32 -19.64 -1.69 5.51
N ASN A 33 -19.69 -3.00 5.70
CA ASN A 33 -18.63 -3.92 5.31
C ASN A 33 -18.42 -3.93 3.79
N GLN A 34 -19.49 -3.80 2.99
CA GLN A 34 -19.37 -3.65 1.53
C GLN A 34 -18.71 -2.32 1.12
N ILE A 35 -19.03 -1.22 1.80
CA ILE A 35 -18.41 0.10 1.53
C ILE A 35 -16.92 0.05 1.86
N ILE A 36 -16.56 -0.56 2.99
CA ILE A 36 -15.16 -0.72 3.41
C ILE A 36 -14.39 -1.60 2.41
N LYS A 37 -14.97 -2.71 1.95
CA LYS A 37 -14.40 -3.55 0.88
C LYS A 37 -14.18 -2.76 -0.43
N ARG A 38 -15.14 -1.93 -0.83
CA ARG A 38 -15.00 -1.07 -2.04
C ARG A 38 -13.87 -0.06 -1.88
N LEU A 39 -13.79 0.63 -0.73
CA LEU A 39 -12.70 1.57 -0.45
C LEU A 39 -11.33 0.87 -0.42
N SER A 40 -11.27 -0.30 0.19
CA SER A 40 -10.13 -1.22 0.19
C SER A 40 -9.63 -1.53 -1.22
N THR A 41 -10.54 -1.90 -2.13
CA THR A 41 -10.21 -2.19 -3.54
C THR A 41 -9.77 -0.95 -4.31
N ILE A 42 -10.33 0.21 -4.02
CA ILE A 42 -9.93 1.48 -4.64
C ILE A 42 -8.51 1.86 -4.20
N VAL A 43 -8.18 1.71 -2.92
CA VAL A 43 -6.83 1.97 -2.39
C VAL A 43 -5.81 1.00 -3.00
N ALA A 44 -6.16 -0.28 -3.15
CA ALA A 44 -5.32 -1.26 -3.83
C ALA A 44 -5.11 -0.90 -5.31
N LEU A 45 -6.15 -0.41 -6.00
CA LEU A 45 -6.04 0.00 -7.40
C LEU A 45 -5.13 1.23 -7.56
N ILE A 46 -5.28 2.24 -6.71
CA ILE A 46 -4.44 3.45 -6.73
C ILE A 46 -2.97 3.10 -6.47
N THR A 47 -2.69 2.26 -5.46
CA THR A 47 -1.31 1.84 -5.14
C THR A 47 -0.65 1.07 -6.30
N ASN A 48 -1.38 0.18 -6.96
CA ASN A 48 -0.90 -0.50 -8.17
C ASN A 48 -0.66 0.47 -9.34
N THR A 49 -1.55 1.45 -9.57
CA THR A 49 -1.31 2.47 -10.60
C THR A 49 -0.06 3.31 -10.31
N MET A 50 0.21 3.62 -9.04
CA MET A 50 1.43 4.33 -8.64
C MET A 50 2.69 3.50 -8.95
N ALA A 51 2.67 2.20 -8.68
CA ALA A 51 3.79 1.30 -9.04
C ALA A 51 4.02 1.27 -10.56
N MET A 52 2.94 1.33 -11.34
CA MET A 52 3.01 1.39 -12.81
C MET A 52 3.60 2.72 -13.31
N VAL A 53 3.28 3.84 -12.65
CA VAL A 53 3.91 5.15 -12.94
C VAL A 53 5.41 5.13 -12.62
N PHE A 54 5.81 4.53 -11.48
CA PHE A 54 7.23 4.40 -11.16
C PHE A 54 7.98 3.46 -12.11
N PHE A 55 7.31 2.43 -12.63
CA PHE A 55 7.86 1.61 -13.70
C PHE A 55 8.11 2.43 -14.97
N TYR A 56 7.18 3.31 -15.34
CA TYR A 56 7.35 4.21 -16.47
C TYR A 56 8.48 5.24 -16.25
N CYS A 57 8.66 5.71 -15.01
CA CYS A 57 9.75 6.60 -14.61
C CYS A 57 11.11 5.90 -14.40
N LEU A 58 11.26 4.65 -14.84
CA LEU A 58 12.56 3.97 -14.81
C LEU A 58 13.52 4.64 -15.78
N ASN A 59 14.49 5.37 -15.22
CA ASN A 59 15.59 5.92 -15.98
C ASN A 59 16.62 4.82 -16.27
N THR A 60 16.80 4.49 -17.55
CA THR A 60 17.85 3.59 -18.04
C THR A 60 19.10 4.34 -18.51
N GLU A 61 19.05 5.68 -18.54
CA GLU A 61 20.14 6.54 -18.97
C GLU A 61 20.61 7.45 -17.83
N GLY A 62 21.91 7.79 -17.82
CA GLY A 62 22.53 8.68 -16.83
C GLY A 62 23.55 8.00 -15.93
N SER A 63 23.82 8.60 -14.77
CA SER A 63 24.78 8.05 -13.81
C SER A 63 24.27 6.77 -13.16
N TRP A 64 25.17 5.83 -12.85
CA TRP A 64 24.84 4.58 -12.14
C TRP A 64 24.04 4.82 -10.84
N LEU A 65 24.27 5.94 -10.17
CA LEU A 65 23.53 6.35 -8.98
C LEU A 65 22.06 6.67 -9.29
N GLN A 66 21.79 7.42 -10.37
CA GLN A 66 20.42 7.77 -10.77
C GLN A 66 19.62 6.55 -11.21
N ILE A 67 20.27 5.63 -11.92
CA ILE A 67 19.69 4.35 -12.32
C ILE A 67 19.38 3.50 -11.07
N GLY A 68 20.29 3.45 -10.09
CA GLY A 68 20.05 2.75 -8.83
C GLY A 68 18.89 3.35 -8.02
N ILE A 69 18.73 4.67 -8.02
CA ILE A 69 17.66 5.37 -7.30
C ILE A 69 16.29 5.13 -7.96
N SER A 70 16.19 5.17 -9.30
CA SER A 70 14.94 4.89 -10.01
C SER A 70 14.46 3.45 -9.75
N ILE A 71 15.38 2.49 -9.82
CA ILE A 71 15.10 1.07 -9.52
C ILE A 71 14.67 0.89 -8.06
N SER A 72 15.37 1.52 -7.12
CA SER A 72 15.04 1.40 -5.69
C SER A 72 13.65 1.97 -5.39
N ASN A 73 13.30 3.13 -5.96
CA ASN A 73 11.97 3.72 -5.79
C ASN A 73 10.87 2.84 -6.35
N TYR A 74 11.10 2.22 -7.51
CA TYR A 74 10.17 1.26 -8.09
C TYR A 74 9.95 0.04 -7.19
N VAL A 75 11.04 -0.58 -6.71
CA VAL A 75 10.97 -1.76 -5.82
C VAL A 75 10.28 -1.42 -4.49
N ILE A 76 10.58 -0.26 -3.91
CA ILE A 76 9.92 0.20 -2.67
C ILE A 76 8.41 0.37 -2.88
N CYS A 77 7.99 0.95 -4.02
CA CYS A 77 6.57 1.11 -4.33
C CYS A 77 5.85 -0.23 -4.54
N LEU A 78 6.53 -1.18 -5.20
CA LEU A 78 6.04 -2.55 -5.37
C LEU A 78 5.85 -3.27 -4.04
N VAL A 79 6.87 -3.27 -3.18
CA VAL A 79 6.81 -3.90 -1.84
C VAL A 79 5.74 -3.24 -0.98
N CYS A 80 5.60 -1.93 -1.05
CA CYS A 80 4.56 -1.20 -0.32
C CYS A 80 3.15 -1.60 -0.79
N SER A 81 2.94 -1.71 -2.10
CA SER A 81 1.66 -2.15 -2.69
C SER A 81 1.33 -3.61 -2.34
N ALA A 82 2.34 -4.49 -2.32
CA ALA A 82 2.17 -5.87 -1.87
C ALA A 82 1.83 -5.93 -0.37
N ALA A 83 2.50 -5.13 0.45
CA ALA A 83 2.27 -5.05 1.88
C ALA A 83 0.84 -4.55 2.20
N THR A 84 0.35 -3.51 1.51
CA THR A 84 -1.02 -3.03 1.70
C THR A 84 -2.04 -4.08 1.33
N TYR A 85 -1.88 -4.74 0.17
CA TYR A 85 -2.75 -5.83 -0.25
C TYR A 85 -2.80 -6.97 0.79
N LEU A 86 -1.64 -7.39 1.30
CA LEU A 86 -1.55 -8.42 2.33
C LEU A 86 -2.28 -7.99 3.61
N LEU A 87 -2.04 -6.77 4.07
CA LEU A 87 -2.66 -6.21 5.27
C LEU A 87 -4.19 -6.13 5.14
N LEU A 88 -4.69 -5.71 3.97
CA LEU A 88 -6.11 -5.66 3.61
C LEU A 88 -6.76 -7.04 3.58
N HIS A 89 -6.06 -8.05 3.03
CA HIS A 89 -6.53 -9.43 3.03
C HIS A 89 -6.57 -10.01 4.45
N LEU A 90 -5.56 -9.73 5.27
CA LEU A 90 -5.48 -10.14 6.67
C LEU A 90 -6.61 -9.50 7.49
N ALA A 91 -6.88 -8.21 7.26
CA ALA A 91 -8.01 -7.50 7.84
C ALA A 91 -9.36 -8.13 7.46
N ASN A 92 -9.55 -8.50 6.19
CA ASN A 92 -10.76 -9.18 5.75
C ASN A 92 -10.90 -10.57 6.39
N TRP A 93 -9.81 -11.33 6.54
CA TRP A 93 -9.83 -12.63 7.21
C TRP A 93 -10.20 -12.54 8.69
N LEU A 94 -9.75 -11.48 9.37
CA LEU A 94 -10.03 -11.24 10.80
C LEU A 94 -11.47 -10.75 11.07
N LEU A 95 -12.19 -10.30 10.02
CA LEU A 95 -13.57 -9.81 10.09
C LEU A 95 -14.63 -10.89 9.77
N PHE A 96 -14.20 -12.11 9.46
CA PHE A 96 -15.04 -13.32 9.40
C PHE A 96 -14.82 -14.16 10.67
#